data_AF-A0A9X1W5H5-F1
#
_entry.id   AF-A0A9X1W5H5-F1
#
_cell.length_a   1.000
_cell.length_b   1.000
_cell.length_c   1.000
_cell.angle_alpha   90.00
_cell.angle_beta   90.00
_cell.angle_gamma   90.00
#
_symmetry.space_group_name_H-M   'P 1'
#
loop_
_entity.id
_entity.type
_entity.pdbx_description
1 polymer ?
#
loop_
_entity_poly.entity_id
_entity_poly.type
_entity_poly.pdbx_seq_one_letter_code
_entity_poly.pdbx_strand_id
1 'polypeptide(L)'
;MDGKPRLLDQVREQIRLKHYSIRTEHVYCEWIKRYIRFHDYRHPVEMGGPEVEAFLSDLAVRRDVSAYTQNQALAALLFLYKQVFKHDLPWLGEVIRAKKPARLPVVLSQQEVQQVLAHLSGEVGLVARLLYGAGMRLMEGLRLRVKDVDRPASDRLSRWSKAKGSHCGFAYRPGTKAQITAS
;
A
#
# COMPACT_ATOMS: atom_id res chain seq x y z
N MET A 1 25.26 -29.79 8.43
CA MET A 1 25.10 -28.42 8.94
C MET A 1 23.62 -28.09 8.85
N ASP A 2 22.96 -28.12 9.99
CA ASP A 2 21.51 -28.31 10.19
C ASP A 2 20.60 -27.50 9.26
N GLY A 3 20.00 -28.19 8.29
CA GLY A 3 19.17 -27.62 7.23
C GLY A 3 17.75 -27.20 7.66
N LYS A 4 17.54 -26.81 8.91
CA LYS A 4 16.24 -26.25 9.32
C LYS A 4 16.16 -24.80 8.80
N PRO A 5 15.19 -24.47 7.92
CA PRO A 5 15.07 -23.12 7.40
C PRO A 5 14.84 -22.14 8.55
N ARG A 6 15.54 -21.00 8.55
CA ARG A 6 15.39 -19.97 9.58
C ARG A 6 13.94 -19.50 9.59
N LEU A 7 13.40 -19.13 10.75
CA LEU A 7 12.01 -18.70 10.89
C LEU A 7 11.62 -17.61 9.87
N LEU A 8 12.50 -16.64 9.66
CA LEU A 8 12.27 -15.57 8.68
C LEU A 8 12.24 -16.07 7.23
N ASP A 9 13.01 -17.11 6.91
CA ASP A 9 13.01 -17.68 5.57
C ASP A 9 11.73 -18.49 5.31
N GLN A 10 11.24 -19.21 6.34
CA GLN A 10 9.92 -19.86 6.29
C GLN A 10 8.79 -18.85 6.09
N VAL A 11 8.83 -17.72 6.80
CA VAL A 11 7.85 -16.63 6.61
C VAL A 11 7.90 -16.09 5.18
N ARG A 12 9.09 -15.82 4.64
CA ARG A 12 9.26 -15.32 3.28
C ARG A 12 8.73 -16.29 2.24
N GLU A 13 9.03 -17.57 2.40
CA GLU A 13 8.53 -18.63 1.52
C GLU A 13 7.01 -18.68 1.52
N GLN A 14 6.37 -18.67 2.70
CA GLN A 14 4.91 -18.67 2.80
C GLN A 14 4.27 -17.39 2.21
N ILE A 15 4.90 -16.24 2.37
CA ILE A 15 4.44 -14.97 1.78
C ILE A 15 4.50 -15.03 0.24
N ARG A 16 5.60 -15.59 -0.30
CA ARG A 16 5.80 -15.74 -1.74
C ARG A 16 4.87 -16.78 -2.36
N LEU A 17 4.63 -17.90 -1.68
CA LEU A 17 3.67 -18.93 -2.09
C LEU A 17 2.25 -18.36 -2.22
N LYS A 18 1.87 -17.41 -1.35
CA LYS A 18 0.58 -16.72 -1.43
C LYS A 18 0.56 -15.51 -2.37
N HIS A 19 1.63 -15.31 -3.14
CA HIS A 19 1.77 -14.22 -4.10
C HIS A 19 1.56 -12.81 -3.50
N TYR A 20 1.90 -12.62 -2.23
CA TYR A 20 1.89 -11.30 -1.64
C TYR A 20 3.00 -10.42 -2.22
N SER A 21 2.83 -9.10 -2.11
CA SER A 21 3.83 -8.15 -2.58
C SER A 21 5.12 -8.23 -1.75
N ILE A 22 6.26 -7.94 -2.39
CA ILE A 22 7.57 -7.81 -1.71
C ILE A 22 7.53 -6.77 -0.59
N ARG A 23 6.71 -5.72 -0.75
CA ARG A 23 6.52 -4.71 0.29
C ARG A 23 5.85 -5.30 1.54
N THR A 24 4.89 -6.20 1.35
CA THR A 24 4.25 -6.94 2.45
C THR A 24 5.25 -7.87 3.13
N GLU A 25 6.11 -8.55 2.36
CA GLU A 25 7.20 -9.39 2.89
C GLU A 25 8.08 -8.61 3.87
N HIS A 26 8.55 -7.44 3.46
CA HIS A 26 9.42 -6.60 4.30
C HIS A 26 8.73 -6.13 5.58
N VAL A 27 7.50 -5.62 5.45
CA VAL A 27 6.72 -5.12 6.60
C VAL A 27 6.45 -6.24 7.60
N TYR A 28 6.07 -7.43 7.13
CA TYR A 28 5.77 -8.55 8.03
C TYR A 28 7.03 -9.05 8.72
N CYS A 29 8.13 -9.21 7.98
CA CYS A 29 9.41 -9.60 8.57
C CYS A 29 9.89 -8.60 9.63
N GLU A 30 9.69 -7.30 9.40
CA GLU A 30 10.06 -6.26 10.36
C GLU A 30 9.21 -6.33 11.63
N TRP A 31 7.89 -6.49 11.51
CA TRP A 31 7.02 -6.65 12.68
C TRP A 31 7.33 -7.90 13.49
N ILE A 32 7.62 -9.03 12.82
CA ILE A 32 8.00 -10.27 13.49
C ILE A 32 9.33 -10.11 14.25
N LYS A 33 10.33 -9.43 13.65
CA LYS A 33 11.58 -9.12 14.35
C LYS A 33 11.37 -8.25 15.58
N ARG A 34 10.51 -7.23 15.48
CA ARG A 34 10.17 -6.34 16.61
C ARG A 34 9.48 -7.11 17.73
N TYR A 35 8.56 -8.02 17.38
CA TYR A 35 7.88 -8.89 18.33
C TYR A 35 8.84 -9.82 19.06
N ILE A 36 9.75 -10.49 18.34
CA ILE A 36 10.77 -11.37 18.94
C ILE A 36 11.69 -10.58 19.88
N ARG A 37 12.08 -9.36 19.48
CA ARG A 37 12.93 -8.49 20.33
C ARG A 37 12.20 -8.03 21.60
N PHE A 38 10.89 -7.81 21.53
CA PHE A 38 10.10 -7.37 22.69
C PHE A 38 10.01 -8.46 23.77
N HIS A 39 10.06 -9.73 23.36
CA HIS A 39 10.02 -10.90 24.24
C HIS A 39 11.40 -11.53 24.44
N ASP A 40 12.46 -10.71 24.49
CA ASP A 40 13.84 -11.14 24.78
C ASP A 40 14.34 -12.33 23.94
N TYR A 41 14.00 -12.33 22.64
CA TYR A 41 14.39 -13.37 21.68
C TYR A 41 13.79 -14.76 21.93
N ARG A 42 12.72 -14.84 22.74
CA ARG A 42 11.95 -16.06 22.91
C ARG A 42 11.33 -16.51 21.59
N HIS A 43 11.28 -17.83 21.37
CA HIS A 43 10.80 -18.38 20.11
C HIS A 43 9.26 -18.23 20.00
N PRO A 44 8.71 -17.69 18.90
CA PRO A 44 7.26 -17.43 18.76
C PRO A 44 6.34 -18.63 18.89
N VAL A 45 6.84 -19.86 18.74
CA VAL A 45 6.07 -21.10 18.96
C VAL A 45 5.69 -21.29 20.43
N GLU A 46 6.52 -20.81 21.35
CA GLU A 46 6.29 -20.92 22.80
C GLU A 46 5.42 -19.79 23.34
N MET A 47 5.03 -18.85 22.47
CA MET A 47 4.28 -17.64 22.81
C MET A 47 2.88 -17.72 22.22
N GLY A 48 1.89 -17.20 22.94
CA GLY A 48 0.49 -17.28 22.57
C GLY A 48 -0.21 -15.92 22.63
N GLY A 49 -1.49 -15.96 22.99
CA GLY A 49 -2.35 -14.79 23.07
C GLY A 49 -1.87 -13.71 24.02
N PRO A 50 -1.51 -14.05 25.27
CA PRO A 50 -1.05 -13.06 26.24
C PRO A 50 0.16 -12.26 25.75
N GLU A 51 1.12 -12.92 25.10
CA GLU A 51 2.31 -12.27 24.58
C GLU A 51 2.02 -11.35 23.38
N VAL A 52 1.07 -11.73 22.53
CA VAL A 52 0.61 -10.88 21.42
C VAL A 52 -0.15 -9.66 21.94
N GLU A 53 -1.03 -9.85 22.92
CA GLU A 53 -1.77 -8.75 23.55
C GLU A 53 -0.84 -7.78 24.30
N ALA A 54 0.13 -8.31 25.05
CA ALA A 54 1.15 -7.51 25.73
C ALA A 54 1.96 -6.66 24.74
N PHE A 55 2.35 -7.23 23.60
CA PHE A 55 3.06 -6.49 22.56
C PHE A 55 2.20 -5.41 21.91
N LEU A 56 0.94 -5.71 21.58
CA LEU A 56 0.04 -4.73 20.96
C LEU A 56 -0.34 -3.60 21.94
N SER A 57 -0.43 -3.92 23.23
CA SER A 57 -0.66 -2.95 24.31
C SER A 57 0.57 -2.05 24.51
N ASP A 58 1.78 -2.61 24.50
CA ASP A 58 3.03 -1.82 24.54
C ASP A 58 3.11 -0.84 23.36
N LEU A 59 2.76 -1.30 22.16
CA LEU A 59 2.72 -0.46 20.97
C LEU A 59 1.74 0.72 21.15
N ALA A 60 0.54 0.45 21.68
CA ALA A 60 -0.48 1.48 21.88
C ALA A 60 -0.10 2.48 22.99
N VAL A 61 0.41 2.00 24.12
CA VAL A 61 0.65 2.82 25.32
C VAL A 61 2.00 3.51 25.29
N ARG A 62 3.09 2.78 24.99
CA ARG A 62 4.46 3.32 25.11
C ARG A 62 4.95 3.99 23.85
N ARG A 63 4.46 3.58 22.68
CA ARG A 63 4.93 4.09 21.38
C ARG A 63 3.94 4.99 20.66
N ASP A 64 2.76 5.24 21.25
CA ASP A 64 1.68 6.07 20.69
C ASP A 64 1.44 5.80 19.20
N VAL A 65 1.48 4.53 18.79
CA VAL A 65 1.39 4.21 17.37
C VAL A 65 -0.05 4.34 16.89
N SER A 66 -0.21 4.87 15.67
CA SER A 66 -1.53 4.98 15.05
C SER A 66 -2.24 3.61 14.97
N ALA A 67 -3.57 3.63 15.01
CA ALA A 67 -4.41 2.45 14.80
C ALA A 67 -4.05 1.68 13.50
N TYR A 68 -3.59 2.39 12.46
CA TYR A 68 -3.16 1.74 11.22
C TYR A 68 -1.89 0.90 11.41
N THR A 69 -0.91 1.44 12.12
CA THR A 69 0.36 0.78 12.44
C THR A 69 0.13 -0.46 13.32
N GLN A 70 -0.72 -0.34 14.35
CA GLN A 70 -1.06 -1.48 15.22
C GLN A 70 -1.78 -2.59 14.44
N ASN A 71 -2.71 -2.23 13.55
CA ASN A 71 -3.39 -3.19 12.68
C ASN A 71 -2.43 -3.91 11.71
N GLN A 72 -1.39 -3.23 11.22
CA GLN A 72 -0.35 -3.89 10.42
C GLN A 72 0.46 -4.88 11.24
N ALA A 73 0.84 -4.51 12.46
CA ALA A 73 1.56 -5.40 13.37
C ALA A 73 0.72 -6.64 13.69
N LEU A 74 -0.56 -6.45 14.04
CA LEU A 74 -1.50 -7.54 14.26
C LEU A 74 -1.61 -8.44 13.02
N ALA A 75 -1.82 -7.88 11.83
CA ALA A 75 -1.92 -8.68 10.61
C ALA A 75 -0.67 -9.53 10.32
N ALA A 76 0.52 -9.02 10.63
CA ALA A 76 1.78 -9.77 10.49
C ALA A 76 1.87 -10.93 11.49
N LEU A 77 1.47 -10.72 12.75
CA LEU A 77 1.45 -11.77 13.78
C LEU A 77 0.38 -12.83 13.47
N LEU A 78 -0.81 -12.40 13.07
CA LEU A 78 -1.87 -13.31 12.61
C LEU A 78 -1.39 -14.20 11.47
N PHE A 79 -0.66 -13.62 10.52
CA PHE A 79 -0.08 -14.35 9.41
C PHE A 79 0.95 -15.38 9.89
N LEU A 80 1.86 -14.99 10.78
CA LEU A 80 2.87 -15.88 11.35
C LEU A 80 2.22 -17.13 11.98
N TYR A 81 1.28 -16.95 12.90
CA TYR A 81 0.68 -18.08 13.61
C TYR A 81 -0.22 -18.95 12.73
N LYS A 82 -1.05 -18.33 11.88
CA LYS A 82 -1.97 -19.10 11.01
C LYS A 82 -1.27 -19.81 9.86
N GLN A 83 -0.30 -19.17 9.22
CA GLN A 83 0.25 -19.66 7.96
C GLN A 83 1.59 -20.38 8.13
N VAL A 84 2.42 -19.96 9.11
CA VAL A 84 3.71 -20.61 9.35
C VAL A 84 3.56 -21.73 10.36
N PHE A 85 2.95 -21.44 11.53
CA PHE A 85 2.79 -22.45 12.58
C PHE A 85 1.55 -23.31 12.44
N LYS A 86 0.60 -22.91 11.58
CA LYS A 86 -0.71 -23.58 11.40
C LYS A 86 -1.42 -23.84 12.74
N HIS A 87 -1.18 -22.99 13.74
CA HIS A 87 -1.88 -23.07 15.01
C HIS A 87 -3.21 -22.35 14.88
N ASP A 88 -4.28 -23.05 15.26
CA ASP A 88 -5.55 -22.42 15.55
C ASP A 88 -5.39 -21.68 16.88
N LEU A 89 -5.50 -20.35 16.79
CA LEU A 89 -5.46 -19.47 17.95
C LEU A 89 -6.90 -19.15 18.33
N PRO A 90 -7.50 -19.84 19.32
CA PRO A 90 -8.88 -19.54 19.75
C PRO A 90 -9.02 -18.12 20.30
N TRP A 91 -7.98 -17.58 20.93
CA TRP A 91 -7.92 -16.22 21.49
C TRP A 91 -7.90 -15.10 20.43
N LEU A 92 -7.80 -15.43 19.14
CA LEU A 92 -7.73 -14.43 18.06
C LEU A 92 -8.96 -13.54 17.94
N GLY A 93 -10.12 -14.07 18.37
CA GLY A 93 -11.39 -13.34 18.36
C GLY A 93 -11.44 -12.24 19.42
N GLU A 94 -10.62 -12.37 20.47
CA GLU A 94 -10.61 -11.45 21.62
C GLU A 94 -9.69 -10.24 21.39
N VAL A 95 -8.76 -10.33 20.43
CA VAL A 95 -7.86 -9.22 20.11
C VAL A 95 -8.63 -8.10 19.41
N ILE A 96 -8.98 -7.08 20.18
CA ILE A 96 -9.71 -5.90 19.72
C ILE A 96 -8.85 -5.17 18.67
N ARG A 97 -9.32 -5.15 17.43
CA ARG A 97 -8.70 -4.34 16.38
C ARG A 97 -8.90 -2.87 16.68
N ALA A 98 -7.82 -2.08 16.67
CA ALA A 98 -7.95 -0.64 16.79
C ALA A 98 -8.78 -0.06 15.64
N LYS A 99 -9.79 0.71 16.00
CA LYS A 99 -10.71 1.36 15.07
C LYS A 99 -9.91 2.37 14.23
N LYS A 100 -9.87 2.18 12.92
CA LYS A 100 -9.27 3.16 12.03
C LYS A 100 -10.11 4.45 12.07
N PRO A 101 -9.52 5.62 12.38
CA PRO A 101 -10.23 6.87 12.21
C PRO A 101 -10.54 7.05 10.72
N ALA A 102 -11.80 7.32 10.39
CA ALA A 102 -12.20 7.65 9.04
C ALA A 102 -11.61 9.04 8.70
N ARG A 103 -10.55 9.06 7.90
CA ARG A 103 -10.02 10.32 7.37
C ARG A 103 -10.91 10.74 6.21
N LEU A 104 -11.57 11.87 6.35
CA LEU A 104 -12.21 12.52 5.22
C LEU A 104 -11.10 12.86 4.20
N PRO A 105 -11.27 12.49 2.92
CA PRO A 105 -10.30 12.86 1.91
C PRO A 105 -10.29 14.39 1.80
N VAL A 106 -9.14 15.00 2.14
CA VAL A 106 -8.91 16.41 1.87
C VAL A 106 -8.63 16.52 0.37
N VAL A 107 -9.60 17.07 -0.36
CA VAL A 107 -9.47 17.33 -1.79
C VAL A 107 -9.03 18.77 -1.99
N LEU A 108 -8.04 18.97 -2.87
CA LEU A 108 -7.65 20.31 -3.30
C LEU A 108 -8.74 20.92 -4.18
N SER A 109 -8.98 22.20 -4.02
CA SER A 109 -9.78 22.99 -4.94
C SER A 109 -9.09 23.09 -6.31
N GLN A 110 -9.86 23.39 -7.35
CA GLN A 110 -9.30 23.55 -8.70
C GLN A 110 -8.22 24.63 -8.77
N GLN A 111 -8.37 25.70 -7.98
CA GLN A 111 -7.39 26.80 -7.91
C GLN A 111 -6.07 26.35 -7.28
N GLU A 112 -6.13 25.63 -6.16
CA GLU A 112 -4.93 25.08 -5.50
C GLU A 112 -4.21 24.09 -6.43
N VAL A 113 -4.95 23.25 -7.15
CA VAL A 113 -4.34 22.33 -8.13
C VAL A 113 -3.63 23.10 -9.24
N GLN A 114 -4.25 24.14 -9.79
CA GLN A 114 -3.62 24.96 -10.82
C GLN A 114 -2.34 25.63 -10.30
N GLN A 115 -2.36 26.16 -9.08
CA GLN A 115 -1.18 26.73 -8.44
C GLN A 115 -0.07 25.69 -8.27
N VAL A 116 -0.38 24.51 -7.75
CA VAL A 116 0.62 23.43 -7.60
C VAL A 116 1.20 23.01 -8.96
N LEU A 117 0.35 22.79 -9.98
CA LEU A 117 0.79 22.39 -11.31
C LEU A 117 1.61 23.46 -12.03
N ALA A 118 1.40 24.75 -11.72
CA ALA A 118 2.18 25.85 -12.28
C ALA A 118 3.62 25.88 -11.75
N HIS A 119 3.84 25.42 -10.52
CA HIS A 119 5.18 25.33 -9.92
C HIS A 119 5.93 24.04 -10.28
N LEU A 120 5.27 23.09 -10.96
CA LEU A 120 5.87 21.81 -11.38
C LEU A 120 6.29 21.85 -12.85
N SER A 121 7.60 21.82 -13.09
CA SER A 121 8.21 21.77 -14.43
C SER A 121 8.80 20.39 -14.75
N GLY A 122 9.19 20.18 -16.01
CA GLY A 122 9.85 18.96 -16.49
C GLY A 122 8.99 17.69 -16.40
N GLU A 123 9.66 16.55 -16.19
CA GLU A 123 9.04 15.23 -16.12
C GLU A 123 8.03 15.11 -14.98
N VAL A 124 8.34 15.69 -13.82
CA VAL A 124 7.46 15.68 -12.64
C VAL A 124 6.15 16.41 -12.92
N GLY A 125 6.21 17.55 -13.62
CA GLY A 125 5.01 18.29 -14.04
C GLY A 125 4.16 17.51 -15.04
N LEU A 126 4.76 16.77 -15.97
CA LEU A 126 4.04 15.90 -16.89
C LEU A 126 3.32 14.78 -16.15
N VAL A 127 4.02 14.09 -15.24
CA VAL A 127 3.44 13.02 -14.41
C VAL A 127 2.31 13.57 -13.53
N ALA A 128 2.48 14.72 -12.89
CA ALA A 128 1.44 15.33 -12.06
C ALA A 128 0.18 15.69 -12.86
N ARG A 129 0.33 16.28 -14.06
CA ARG A 129 -0.79 16.59 -14.97
C ARG A 129 -1.50 15.32 -15.45
N LEU A 130 -0.75 14.26 -15.73
CA LEU A 130 -1.27 12.98 -16.17
C LEU A 130 -2.02 12.24 -15.05
N LEU A 131 -1.49 12.26 -13.82
CA LEU A 131 -2.18 11.73 -12.64
C LEU A 131 -3.49 12.48 -12.36
N TYR A 132 -3.47 13.81 -12.40
CA TYR A 132 -4.66 14.63 -12.16
C TYR A 132 -5.70 14.47 -13.28
N GLY A 133 -5.30 14.58 -14.55
CA GLY A 133 -6.22 14.56 -15.69
C GLY A 133 -6.86 13.19 -15.95
N ALA A 134 -6.19 12.09 -15.59
CA ALA A 134 -6.71 10.74 -15.76
C ALA A 134 -7.18 10.08 -14.45
N GLY A 135 -7.05 10.75 -13.31
CA GLY A 135 -7.40 10.20 -12.00
C GLY A 135 -6.63 8.94 -11.61
N MET A 136 -5.40 8.78 -12.15
CA MET A 136 -4.60 7.57 -11.94
C MET A 136 -3.91 7.58 -10.58
N ARG A 137 -3.66 6.40 -10.01
CA ARG A 137 -2.81 6.29 -8.82
C ARG A 137 -1.36 6.56 -9.19
N LEU A 138 -0.57 7.10 -8.26
CA LEU A 138 0.86 7.39 -8.47
C LEU A 138 1.62 6.21 -9.10
N MET A 139 1.46 5.01 -8.54
CA MET A 139 2.13 3.81 -9.05
C MET A 139 1.57 3.32 -10.40
N GLU A 140 0.35 3.68 -10.76
CA GLU A 140 -0.23 3.39 -12.07
C GLU A 140 0.38 4.33 -13.12
N GLY A 141 0.46 5.64 -12.84
CA GLY A 141 1.08 6.62 -13.73
C GLY A 141 2.58 6.38 -13.95
N LEU A 142 3.33 5.99 -12.90
CA LEU A 142 4.76 5.68 -12.99
C LEU A 142 5.08 4.37 -13.72
N ARG A 143 4.10 3.45 -13.86
CA ARG A 143 4.28 2.16 -14.54
C ARG A 143 3.66 2.14 -15.94
N LEU A 144 3.14 3.26 -16.39
CA LEU A 144 2.52 3.43 -17.68
C LEU A 144 3.56 3.18 -18.78
N ARG A 145 3.24 2.29 -19.72
CA ARG A 145 4.09 2.03 -20.88
C ARG A 145 3.53 2.75 -22.09
N VAL A 146 4.38 3.04 -23.07
CA VAL A 146 3.97 3.71 -24.32
C VAL A 146 2.84 2.96 -25.03
N LYS A 147 2.82 1.63 -24.93
CA LYS A 147 1.76 0.77 -25.48
C LYS A 147 0.38 0.91 -24.80
N ASP A 148 0.33 1.50 -23.60
CA ASP A 148 -0.92 1.70 -22.86
C ASP A 148 -1.59 3.03 -23.25
N VAL A 149 -0.91 3.84 -24.08
CA VAL A 149 -1.37 5.13 -24.64
C VAL A 149 -2.02 4.86 -26.01
N ASP A 150 -3.34 4.72 -26.05
CA ASP A 150 -4.05 4.68 -27.33
C ASP A 150 -4.32 6.12 -27.79
N ARG A 151 -3.72 6.53 -28.91
CA ARG A 151 -4.10 7.76 -29.62
C ARG A 151 -5.13 7.40 -30.70
N PRO A 152 -6.45 7.49 -30.45
CA PRO A 152 -7.42 7.36 -31.52
C PRO A 152 -7.24 8.50 -32.54
N ALA A 153 -7.57 8.21 -33.79
CA ALA A 153 -7.38 9.11 -34.94
C ALA A 153 -8.21 10.42 -34.86
N SER A 154 -9.18 10.51 -33.94
CA SER A 154 -9.83 11.77 -33.62
C SER A 154 -9.01 12.51 -32.55
N ASP A 155 -8.52 13.69 -32.91
CA ASP A 155 -7.54 14.51 -32.18
C ASP A 155 -7.97 14.99 -30.77
N ARG A 156 -9.06 14.44 -30.22
CA ARG A 156 -9.75 14.91 -29.02
C ARG A 156 -9.95 13.88 -27.90
N LEU A 157 -9.69 12.59 -28.11
CA LEU A 157 -9.73 11.59 -27.03
C LEU A 157 -8.39 10.88 -26.94
N SER A 158 -7.84 10.71 -25.73
CA SER A 158 -6.79 9.73 -25.47
C SER A 158 -7.40 8.63 -24.61
N ARG A 159 -7.32 7.37 -25.06
CA ARG A 159 -7.84 6.23 -24.30
C ARG A 159 -6.67 5.55 -23.59
N TRP A 160 -6.90 5.14 -22.36
CA TRP A 160 -5.88 4.48 -21.52
C TRP A 160 -6.43 3.14 -21.06
N SER A 161 -5.66 2.08 -21.27
CA SER A 161 -6.02 0.74 -20.78
C SER A 161 -5.19 0.39 -19.55
N LYS A 162 -5.85 -0.08 -18.48
CA LYS A 162 -5.17 -0.57 -17.28
C LYS A 162 -4.55 -1.94 -17.54
N ALA A 163 -3.29 -2.12 -17.16
CA ALA A 163 -2.70 -3.45 -17.03
C ALA A 163 -3.36 -4.20 -15.85
N LYS A 164 -4.13 -5.23 -16.19
CA LYS A 164 -4.94 -6.15 -15.34
C LYS A 164 -6.23 -5.57 -14.76
N GLY A 165 -7.33 -5.89 -15.46
CA GLY A 165 -8.70 -6.10 -14.98
C GLY A 165 -9.18 -5.24 -13.82
N SER A 166 -9.67 -4.04 -14.10
CA SER A 166 -10.80 -3.35 -13.43
C SER A 166 -10.90 -1.91 -13.97
N HIS A 167 -12.03 -1.58 -14.61
CA HIS A 167 -12.50 -0.30 -15.17
C HIS A 167 -11.53 0.59 -15.97
N CYS A 168 -11.86 0.76 -17.25
CA CYS A 168 -11.25 1.69 -18.20
C CYS A 168 -11.68 3.13 -17.86
N GLY A 169 -10.73 4.03 -17.59
CA GLY A 169 -10.99 5.45 -17.37
C GLY A 169 -10.77 6.25 -18.66
N PHE A 170 -11.72 7.10 -19.03
CA PHE A 170 -11.56 8.07 -20.12
C PHE A 170 -11.04 9.39 -19.54
N ALA A 171 -9.97 9.94 -20.12
CA ALA A 171 -9.46 11.27 -19.77
C ALA A 171 -9.65 12.22 -20.96
N TYR A 172 -10.37 13.32 -20.73
CA TYR A 172 -10.53 14.39 -21.72
C TYR A 172 -9.34 15.33 -21.64
N ARG A 173 -8.71 15.62 -22.79
CA ARG A 173 -7.61 16.59 -22.85
C ARG A 173 -8.21 17.99 -22.71
N PRO A 174 -7.92 18.78 -21.66
CA PRO A 174 -8.41 20.15 -21.58
C PRO A 174 -7.81 20.93 -22.74
N GLY A 175 -8.67 21.46 -23.61
CA GLY A 175 -8.27 22.13 -24.84
C GLY A 175 -7.38 23.33 -24.57
N THR A 176 -6.19 23.35 -25.17
CA THR A 176 -5.53 24.58 -25.59
C THR A 176 -6.49 25.29 -26.54
N LYS A 177 -7.15 26.36 -26.09
CA LYS A 177 -7.83 27.30 -26.97
C LYS A 177 -6.77 27.93 -27.87
N ALA A 178 -6.62 27.41 -29.08
CA ALA A 178 -5.98 28.14 -30.16
C ALA A 178 -6.87 29.36 -30.46
N GLN A 179 -6.36 30.54 -30.15
CA GLN A 179 -6.88 31.78 -30.69
C GLN A 179 -6.70 31.72 -32.21
N ILE A 180 -7.80 31.67 -32.96
CA ILE A 180 -7.82 32.03 -34.37
C ILE A 180 -8.54 33.37 -34.42
N THR A 181 -7.76 34.46 -34.35
CA THR A 181 -8.15 35.74 -34.93
C THR A 181 -8.16 35.56 -36.44
N ALA A 182 -9.34 35.70 -37.06
CA ALA A 182 -9.48 35.96 -38.48
C ALA A 182 -10.05 37.37 -38.61
N SER A 183 -9.21 38.28 -39.12
CA SER A 183 -9.63 39.48 -39.85
C SER A 183 -9.89 39.10 -41.30
#